data_AF-A0A2D4H820-F1
#
_entry.id   AF-A0A2D4H820-F1
#
_cell.length_a   1.000
_cell.length_b   1.000
_cell.length_c   1.000
_cell.angle_alpha   90.00
_cell.angle_beta   90.00
_cell.angle_gamma   90.00
#
_symmetry.space_group_name_H-M   'P 1'
#
loop_
_entity.id
_entity.type
_entity.pdbx_description
1 polymer ?
#
loop_
_entity_poly.entity_id
_entity_poly.type
_entity_poly.pdbx_seq_one_letter_code
_entity_poly.pdbx_strand_id
1 'polypeptide(L)'
;KQSRKILSKSFFKMTDELNLKDAWRERNTKNRQYTLYSNRHLSWSRIDMKWMSTELTTNILEIDIEAGIQTDHNPMTIKWKGQRKRSRWTLNNTILKEKDFTQKMEKELDFFF
;
A
#
# COMPACT_ATOMS: atom_id res chain seq x y z
N LYS A 1 27.49 6.99 -15.80
CA LYS A 1 26.11 7.32 -15.39
C LYS A 1 25.58 6.17 -14.54
N GLN A 2 25.44 6.35 -13.23
CA GLN A 2 24.95 5.32 -12.32
C GLN A 2 23.48 5.04 -12.65
N SER A 3 23.11 3.78 -12.90
CA SER A 3 21.71 3.42 -13.15
C SER A 3 20.91 3.77 -11.90
N ARG A 4 19.81 4.51 -12.06
CA ARG A 4 18.87 4.70 -10.95
C ARG A 4 18.37 3.31 -10.58
N LYS A 5 18.57 2.90 -9.33
CA LYS A 5 18.01 1.65 -8.78
C LYS A 5 16.50 1.81 -8.68
N ILE A 6 15.84 1.59 -9.80
CA ILE A 6 14.38 1.55 -9.92
C ILE A 6 13.95 0.13 -9.51
N LEU A 7 12.77 0.01 -8.88
CA LEU A 7 12.18 -1.29 -8.55
C LEU A 7 12.09 -2.19 -9.80
N SER A 8 12.05 -3.50 -9.60
CA SER A 8 12.02 -4.44 -10.73
C SER A 8 10.84 -4.18 -11.66
N LYS A 9 10.97 -4.50 -12.94
CA LYS A 9 9.85 -4.44 -13.89
C LYS A 9 8.68 -5.31 -13.45
N SER A 10 8.96 -6.45 -12.82
CA SER A 10 7.94 -7.34 -12.26
C SER A 10 7.12 -6.66 -11.16
N PHE A 11 7.74 -5.84 -10.31
CA PHE A 11 7.04 -5.08 -9.29
C PHE A 11 6.05 -4.10 -9.94
N PHE A 12 6.49 -3.31 -10.92
CA PHE A 12 5.61 -2.34 -11.58
C PHE A 12 4.48 -3.01 -12.35
N LYS A 13 4.75 -4.16 -12.98
CA LYS A 13 3.72 -4.98 -13.62
C LYS A 13 2.66 -5.43 -12.60
N MET A 14 3.09 -5.98 -11.45
CA MET A 14 2.18 -6.38 -10.38
C MET A 14 1.37 -5.20 -9.82
N THR A 15 2.00 -4.03 -9.61
CA THR A 15 1.25 -2.86 -9.12
C THR A 15 0.22 -2.36 -10.13
N ASP A 16 0.52 -2.45 -11.42
CA ASP A 16 -0.42 -2.09 -12.49
C ASP A 16 -1.59 -3.09 -12.56
N GLU A 17 -1.30 -4.39 -12.54
CA GLU A 17 -2.29 -5.48 -12.52
C GLU A 17 -3.22 -5.38 -11.29
N LEU A 18 -2.70 -5.00 -10.13
CA LEU A 18 -3.47 -4.82 -8.90
C LEU A 18 -4.06 -3.41 -8.74
N ASN A 19 -3.86 -2.53 -9.73
CA ASN A 19 -4.31 -1.13 -9.71
C ASN A 19 -3.89 -0.38 -8.42
N LEU A 20 -2.65 -0.63 -7.99
CA LEU A 20 -2.01 -0.01 -6.83
C LEU A 20 -1.20 1.20 -7.24
N LYS A 21 -1.33 2.28 -6.46
CA LYS A 21 -0.57 3.50 -6.64
C LYS A 21 0.13 3.90 -5.35
N ASP A 22 1.27 4.55 -5.49
CA ASP A 22 1.97 5.18 -4.38
C ASP A 22 1.20 6.43 -3.93
N ALA A 23 0.45 6.30 -2.85
CA ALA A 23 -0.46 7.32 -2.33
C ALA A 23 0.24 8.64 -2.01
N TRP A 24 1.48 8.57 -1.48
CA TRP A 24 2.23 9.78 -1.17
C TRP A 24 2.64 10.47 -2.48
N ARG A 25 3.11 9.73 -3.48
CA ARG A 25 3.55 10.29 -4.77
C ARG A 25 2.39 10.94 -5.55
N GLU A 26 1.21 10.33 -5.53
CA GLU A 26 0.03 10.86 -6.22
C GLU A 26 -0.38 12.24 -5.67
N ARG A 27 -0.26 12.47 -4.36
CA ARG A 27 -0.57 13.77 -3.75
C ARG A 27 0.59 14.76 -3.82
N ASN A 28 1.82 14.28 -3.71
CA ASN A 28 3.03 15.08 -3.60
C ASN A 28 3.86 15.05 -4.89
N THR A 29 3.25 15.40 -6.02
CA THR A 29 3.89 15.31 -7.36
C THR A 29 5.10 16.23 -7.50
N LYS A 30 5.05 17.42 -6.89
CA LYS A 30 6.12 18.43 -6.94
C LYS A 30 7.06 18.38 -5.73
N ASN A 31 6.59 17.84 -4.61
CA ASN A 31 7.33 17.84 -3.36
C ASN A 31 8.41 16.76 -3.34
N ARG A 32 9.53 17.08 -2.68
CA ARG A 32 10.64 16.16 -2.45
C ARG A 32 10.87 16.03 -0.96
N GLN A 33 10.22 15.04 -0.35
CA GLN A 33 10.50 14.60 1.00
C GLN A 33 11.12 13.20 0.96
N TYR A 34 11.87 12.88 2.00
CA TYR A 34 12.72 11.70 2.07
C TYR A 34 12.52 10.98 3.39
N THR A 35 12.63 9.66 3.37
CA THR A 35 12.40 8.84 4.56
C THR A 35 13.69 8.42 5.22
N LEU A 36 14.82 8.38 4.51
CA LEU A 36 16.11 7.95 5.05
C LEU A 36 17.23 8.86 4.56
N TYR A 37 18.19 9.15 5.45
CA TYR A 37 19.49 9.68 5.08
C TYR A 37 20.56 8.59 5.14
N SER A 38 21.29 8.40 4.04
CA SER A 38 22.43 7.48 4.01
C SER A 38 23.73 8.23 4.27
N ASN A 39 24.29 8.08 5.48
CA ASN A 39 25.57 8.69 5.85
C ASN A 39 26.71 8.29 4.89
N ARG A 40 26.79 7.01 4.51
CA ARG A 40 27.83 6.50 3.60
C ARG A 40 27.80 7.16 2.22
N HIS A 41 26.60 7.47 1.74
CA HIS A 41 26.40 8.00 0.39
C HIS A 41 26.06 9.49 0.37
N LEU A 42 26.05 10.14 1.54
CA LEU A 42 25.67 11.53 1.76
C LEU A 42 24.40 11.93 0.98
N SER A 43 23.42 11.02 0.93
CA SER A 43 22.25 11.18 0.07
C SER A 43 20.96 10.83 0.78
N TRP A 44 19.92 11.57 0.41
CA TRP A 44 18.56 11.38 0.90
C TRP A 44 17.77 10.48 -0.05
N SER A 45 17.07 9.50 0.50
CA SER A 45 16.27 8.54 -0.24
C SER A 45 14.88 8.41 0.39
N ARG A 46 13.87 8.10 -0.45
CA ARG A 46 12.53 7.73 0.02
C ARG A 46 12.33 6.25 -0.26
N ILE A 47 12.63 5.43 0.73
CA ILE A 47 12.55 3.96 0.63
C ILE A 47 11.28 3.41 1.27
N ASP A 48 10.60 4.20 2.10
CA ASP A 48 9.30 3.88 2.65
C ASP A 48 8.21 4.45 1.74
N MET A 49 7.30 3.58 1.29
CA MET A 49 6.25 3.91 0.32
C MET A 49 4.92 3.32 0.78
N LYS A 50 3.82 3.98 0.44
CA LYS A 50 2.47 3.52 0.77
C LYS A 50 1.70 3.25 -0.50
N TRP A 51 1.67 1.98 -0.89
CA TRP A 51 0.93 1.51 -2.06
C TRP A 51 -0.50 1.17 -1.67
N MET A 52 -1.46 1.79 -2.34
CA MET A 52 -2.89 1.66 -2.05
C MET A 52 -3.67 1.53 -3.34
N SER A 53 -4.84 0.88 -3.28
CA SER A 53 -5.75 0.90 -4.43
C SER A 53 -6.16 2.34 -4.75
N THR A 54 -6.42 2.59 -6.03
CA THR A 54 -6.91 3.90 -6.51
C THR A 54 -8.15 4.36 -5.74
N GLU A 55 -9.08 3.45 -5.46
CA GLU A 55 -10.29 3.71 -4.68
C GLU A 55 -9.99 4.19 -3.26
N LEU A 56 -9.07 3.53 -2.54
CA LEU A 56 -8.71 3.93 -1.18
C LEU A 56 -7.95 5.27 -1.17
N THR A 57 -7.17 5.55 -2.22
CA THR A 57 -6.39 6.78 -2.34
C THR A 57 -7.29 8.02 -2.39
N THR A 58 -8.48 7.91 -2.96
CA THR A 58 -9.48 9.01 -2.97
C THR A 58 -9.98 9.40 -1.57
N ASN A 59 -9.89 8.48 -0.60
CA ASN A 59 -10.38 8.70 0.78
C ASN A 59 -9.29 9.23 1.73
N ILE A 60 -8.07 9.44 1.24
CA ILE A 60 -7.00 10.07 2.03
C ILE A 60 -7.39 11.53 2.28
N LEU A 61 -7.11 12.04 3.47
CA LEU A 61 -7.29 13.44 3.83
C LEU A 61 -5.94 14.15 3.81
N GLU A 62 -4.93 13.56 4.45
CA GLU A 62 -3.57 14.08 4.58
C GLU A 62 -2.57 12.92 4.48
N ILE A 63 -1.40 13.15 3.88
CA ILE A 63 -0.31 12.19 3.79
C ILE A 63 1.03 12.92 3.69
N ASP A 64 1.87 12.80 4.71
CA ASP A 64 3.11 13.56 4.82
C ASP A 64 4.24 12.71 5.42
N ILE A 65 5.48 13.15 5.17
CA ILE A 65 6.67 12.61 5.82
C ILE A 65 7.13 13.65 6.84
N GLU A 66 7.17 13.25 8.10
CA GLU A 66 7.52 14.11 9.23
C GLU A 66 8.99 13.87 9.63
N ALA A 67 9.64 14.86 10.21
CA ALA A 67 11.01 14.71 10.70
C ALA A 67 11.03 13.84 11.96
N GLY A 68 11.71 12.69 11.89
CA GLY A 68 11.90 11.78 13.02
C GLY A 68 13.23 12.04 13.72
N ILE A 69 13.24 11.95 15.05
CA ILE A 69 14.47 12.10 15.86
C ILE A 69 14.91 10.75 16.46
N GLN A 70 13.99 9.80 16.62
CA GLN A 70 14.25 8.55 17.33
C GLN A 70 14.89 7.46 16.48
N THR A 71 14.70 7.50 15.15
CA THR A 71 15.21 6.49 14.22
C THR A 71 15.88 7.18 13.04
N ASP A 72 16.67 6.42 12.29
CA ASP A 72 17.26 6.85 11.02
C ASP A 72 16.22 7.00 9.90
N HIS A 73 14.96 6.63 10.18
CA HIS A 73 13.83 6.80 9.28
C HIS A 73 12.85 7.89 9.76
N ASN A 74 12.54 8.81 8.85
CA ASN A 74 11.46 9.78 9.03
C ASN A 74 10.10 9.07 8.95
N PRO A 75 9.21 9.25 9.95
CA PRO A 75 7.88 8.65 9.93
C PRO A 75 7.02 9.23 8.80
N MET A 76 6.12 8.37 8.28
CA MET A 76 5.11 8.78 7.31
C MET A 76 3.73 8.66 7.94
N THR A 77 3.00 9.77 7.97
CA THR A 77 1.67 9.86 8.55
C THR A 77 0.61 9.85 7.45
N ILE A 78 -0.50 9.14 7.70
CA ILE A 78 -1.66 9.11 6.82
C ILE A 78 -2.89 9.36 7.65
N LYS A 79 -3.67 10.35 7.24
CA LYS A 79 -5.02 10.59 7.75
C LYS A 79 -5.99 10.19 6.66
N TRP A 80 -6.86 9.22 6.92
CA TRP A 80 -7.91 8.82 5.99
C TRP A 80 -9.29 9.14 6.55
N LYS A 81 -10.28 9.21 5.66
CA LYS A 81 -11.70 9.33 6.05
C LYS A 81 -12.23 8.05 6.71
N GLY A 82 -11.60 6.91 6.41
CA GLY A 82 -12.00 5.60 6.88
C GLY A 82 -13.23 5.07 6.15
N GLN A 83 -13.61 3.84 6.46
CA GLN A 83 -14.87 3.26 6.00
C GLN A 83 -15.92 3.37 7.10
N ARG A 84 -17.16 3.64 6.69
CA ARG A 84 -18.29 3.61 7.62
C ARG A 84 -18.41 2.19 8.17
N LYS A 85 -18.25 2.01 9.49
CA LYS A 85 -18.45 0.72 10.14
C LYS A 85 -19.86 0.23 9.83
N ARG A 86 -19.97 -0.96 9.23
CA ARG A 86 -21.26 -1.64 9.11
C ARG A 86 -21.62 -2.16 10.50
N SER A 87 -22.81 -1.85 10.98
CA SER A 87 -23.31 -2.31 12.29
C SER A 87 -23.60 -3.80 12.33
N ARG A 88 -23.74 -4.43 11.17
CA ARG A 88 -24.00 -5.86 11.00
C ARG A 88 -22.95 -6.48 10.09
N TRP A 89 -22.49 -7.67 10.46
CA TRP A 89 -21.66 -8.47 9.58
C TRP A 89 -22.43 -8.77 8.29
N THR A 90 -21.78 -8.55 7.15
CA THR A 90 -22.31 -8.93 5.84
C THR A 90 -21.24 -9.78 5.17
N LEU A 91 -21.63 -10.94 4.66
CA LEU A 91 -20.72 -11.78 3.88
C LEU A 91 -20.24 -10.99 2.65
N ASN A 92 -18.95 -11.05 2.37
CA ASN A 92 -18.41 -10.48 1.16
C ASN A 92 -18.68 -11.42 -0.03
N ASN A 93 -19.67 -11.07 -0.85
CA ASN A 93 -20.11 -11.92 -1.96
C ASN A 93 -19.05 -12.11 -3.06
N THR A 94 -17.97 -11.32 -3.10
CA THR A 94 -16.86 -11.60 -4.04
C THR A 94 -16.10 -12.87 -3.68
N ILE A 95 -16.00 -13.20 -2.40
CA ILE A 95 -15.32 -14.43 -1.94
C ILE A 95 -16.03 -15.67 -2.49
N LEU A 96 -17.35 -15.62 -2.62
CA LEU A 96 -18.15 -16.70 -3.21
C LEU A 96 -17.90 -16.92 -4.71
N LYS A 97 -17.22 -15.99 -5.38
CA LYS A 97 -16.84 -16.11 -6.80
C LYS A 97 -15.43 -16.67 -6.99
N GLU A 98 -14.65 -16.76 -5.92
CA GLU A 98 -13.30 -17.30 -5.95
C GLU A 98 -13.34 -18.82 -5.94
N LYS A 99 -12.88 -19.46 -7.03
CA LYS A 99 -12.93 -20.91 -7.20
C LYS A 99 -12.20 -21.66 -6.09
N ASP A 100 -11.05 -21.15 -5.66
CA ASP A 100 -10.25 -21.78 -4.62
C ASP A 100 -10.99 -21.80 -3.29
N PHE A 101 -11.73 -20.72 -3.00
CA PHE A 101 -12.57 -20.63 -1.81
C PHE A 101 -13.74 -21.62 -1.89
N THR A 102 -14.45 -21.67 -3.02
CA THR A 102 -15.60 -22.57 -3.17
C THR A 102 -15.17 -24.03 -3.07
N GLN A 103 -14.06 -24.42 -3.71
CA GLN A 103 -13.52 -25.78 -3.62
C GLN A 103 -13.09 -26.16 -2.19
N LYS A 104 -12.52 -25.20 -1.45
CA LYS A 104 -12.18 -25.43 -0.05
C LYS A 104 -13.45 -25.65 0.78
N MET A 105 -14.47 -24.82 0.58
CA MET A 105 -15.75 -24.95 1.30
C MET A 105 -16.46 -26.27 1.00
N GLU A 106 -16.44 -26.74 -0.25
CA GLU A 106 -16.99 -28.05 -0.64
C GLU A 106 -16.30 -29.19 0.14
N LYS A 107 -14.97 -29.21 0.19
CA LYS A 107 -14.21 -30.22 0.95
C LYS A 107 -14.48 -30.20 2.44
N GLU A 108 -14.63 -29.01 3.03
CA GLU A 108 -14.96 -28.88 4.45
C GLU A 108 -16.39 -29.37 4.73
N LEU A 109 -17.35 -29.04 3.86
CA LEU A 109 -18.72 -29.53 3.99
C LEU A 109 -18.79 -31.07 3.89
N ASP A 110 -18.08 -31.67 2.94
CA ASP A 110 -17.96 -33.13 2.80
C ASP A 110 -17.24 -33.80 3.98
N PHE A 111 -16.38 -33.07 4.70
CA PHE A 111 -15.71 -33.59 5.89
C PHE A 111 -16.61 -33.55 7.13
N PHE A 112 -17.44 -32.51 7.25
CA PHE A 112 -18.28 -32.30 8.43
C PHE A 112 -19.62 -33.07 8.39
N PHE A 113 -20.15 -33.39 7.21
CA PHE A 113 -21.40 -34.11 7.00
C PHE A 113 -21.18 -35.50 6.41
#